data_AF-A0A2E7VHG1-F1
#
_entry.id   AF-A0A2E7VHG1-F1
#
_cell.length_a   1.000
_cell.length_b   1.000
_cell.length_c   1.000
_cell.angle_alpha   90.00
_cell.angle_beta   90.00
_cell.angle_gamma   90.00
#
_symmetry.space_group_name_H-M   'P 1'
#
loop_
_entity.id
_entity.type
_entity.pdbx_description
1 polymer ?
#
loop_
_entity_poly.entity_id
_entity_poly.type
_entity_poly.pdbx_seq_one_letter_code
_entity_poly.pdbx_strand_id
1 'polypeptide(L)'
;MKRKIARVLASKWFAAPLAAAPLFYMAWICQQAGDVVEEQPPAPSFVPEDGNTSSRGEASDDGGGSFTVTDEEFLEATQAVPDSEAETAAMPESDPLTLAANLNEILTDDTGASAIWFFIITLCLTPLRRLFPRSMIVSALNRHRRLLGLACFFYVCLHFTLYFDDGLQRLGNEWNILYIQTGLAAFAVLFLLSVTSNNWAVRKLGGGRWKTLHRLVYLLIPILFYHKGWAGKGNESQLLETLLWFSPLFVLQVARVSLYFRKACFRLIN
;
A
#
# COMPACT_ATOMS: atom_id res chain seq x y z
N MET A 1 26.85 17.07 39.77
CA MET A 1 26.72 17.75 38.45
C MET A 1 26.70 16.80 37.25
N LYS A 2 27.54 15.76 37.20
CA LYS A 2 27.64 14.79 36.09
C LYS A 2 26.35 14.02 35.71
N ARG A 3 25.41 13.81 36.66
CA ARG A 3 24.14 13.08 36.42
C ARG A 3 23.04 13.90 35.72
N LYS A 4 23.15 15.23 35.66
CA LYS A 4 22.20 16.09 34.92
C LYS A 4 22.57 16.19 33.43
N ILE A 5 23.86 16.19 33.10
CA ILE A 5 24.36 16.26 31.72
C ILE A 5 24.04 14.96 30.94
N ALA A 6 24.18 13.79 31.58
CA ALA A 6 23.80 12.50 30.98
C ALA A 6 22.29 12.41 30.64
N ARG A 7 21.44 13.12 31.39
CA ARG A 7 19.98 13.12 31.19
C ARG A 7 19.54 14.00 30.01
N VAL A 8 20.30 15.06 29.72
CA VAL A 8 20.06 15.96 28.57
C VAL A 8 20.66 15.40 27.27
N LEU A 9 21.75 14.62 27.37
CA LEU A 9 22.27 13.87 26.23
C LEU A 9 21.32 12.73 25.85
N ALA A 10 20.83 11.93 26.80
CA ALA A 10 19.89 10.83 26.51
C ALA A 10 18.55 11.27 25.91
N SER A 11 18.08 12.51 26.19
CA SER A 11 16.85 13.04 25.58
C SER A 11 17.00 13.45 24.12
N LYS A 12 18.24 13.68 23.63
CA LYS A 12 18.50 14.04 22.23
C LYS A 12 18.68 12.83 21.32
N TRP A 13 19.12 11.69 21.86
CA TRP A 13 19.36 10.47 21.07
C TRP A 13 18.08 9.65 20.77
N PHE A 14 17.01 9.81 21.55
CA PHE A 14 15.78 9.03 21.37
C PHE A 14 14.62 9.79 20.67
N ALA A 15 14.78 11.08 20.38
CA ALA A 15 13.83 11.81 19.55
C ALA A 15 14.06 11.60 18.04
N ALA A 16 15.26 11.16 17.64
CA ALA A 16 15.62 10.96 16.24
C ALA A 16 14.92 9.76 15.56
N PRO A 17 14.75 8.57 16.17
CA PRO A 17 14.19 7.43 15.43
C PRO A 17 12.66 7.42 15.33
N LEU A 18 11.93 8.16 16.17
CA LEU A 18 10.46 8.24 16.09
C LEU A 18 9.96 9.33 15.13
N ALA A 19 10.73 10.40 14.93
CA ALA A 19 10.48 11.38 13.88
C ALA A 19 11.00 10.90 12.51
N ALA A 20 11.96 9.97 12.50
CA ALA A 20 12.49 9.39 11.27
C ALA A 20 11.63 8.28 10.69
N ALA A 21 10.72 7.63 11.42
CA ALA A 21 9.84 6.60 10.84
C ALA A 21 8.99 7.11 9.64
N PRO A 22 8.34 8.29 9.70
CA PRO A 22 7.71 8.87 8.53
C PRO A 22 8.72 9.36 7.48
N LEU A 23 9.95 9.77 7.87
CA LEU A 23 10.98 10.16 6.91
C LEU A 23 11.63 8.97 6.19
N PHE A 24 11.70 7.81 6.85
CA PHE A 24 12.14 6.55 6.27
C PHE A 24 11.06 5.98 5.37
N TYR A 25 9.78 6.18 5.71
CA TYR A 25 8.64 5.89 4.84
C TYR A 25 8.60 6.83 3.62
N MET A 26 8.86 8.13 3.79
CA MET A 26 8.98 9.09 2.68
C MET A 26 10.24 8.84 1.84
N ALA A 27 11.36 8.44 2.44
CA ALA A 27 12.58 8.06 1.71
C ALA A 27 12.39 6.74 0.95
N TRP A 28 11.66 5.78 1.52
CA TRP A 28 11.27 4.54 0.86
C TRP A 28 10.28 4.81 -0.29
N ILE A 29 9.30 5.71 -0.11
CA ILE A 29 8.40 6.20 -1.18
C ILE A 29 9.19 6.93 -2.28
N CYS A 30 10.13 7.81 -1.94
CA CYS A 30 10.98 8.47 -2.93
C CYS A 30 11.87 7.48 -3.68
N GLN A 31 12.32 6.41 -3.02
CA GLN A 31 13.11 5.37 -3.67
C GLN A 31 12.24 4.51 -4.61
N GLN A 32 11.04 4.13 -4.17
CA GLN A 32 10.10 3.36 -4.97
C GLN A 32 9.56 4.13 -6.18
N ALA A 33 9.41 5.46 -6.06
CA ALA A 33 9.08 6.33 -7.18
C ALA A 33 10.22 6.46 -8.21
N GLY A 34 11.48 6.29 -7.79
CA GLY A 34 12.63 6.25 -8.69
C GLY A 34 12.70 4.93 -9.47
N ASP A 35 12.44 3.81 -8.79
CA ASP A 35 12.51 2.47 -9.38
C ASP A 35 11.43 2.25 -10.47
N VAL A 36 10.25 2.86 -10.33
CA VAL A 36 9.16 2.79 -11.34
C VAL A 36 9.49 3.56 -12.62
N VAL A 37 10.30 4.62 -12.55
CA VAL A 37 10.76 5.36 -13.73
C VAL A 37 11.85 4.59 -14.47
N GLU A 38 12.64 3.78 -13.75
CA GLU A 38 13.75 3.02 -14.32
C GLU A 38 13.33 1.65 -14.88
N GLU A 39 12.25 1.05 -14.38
CA GLU A 39 11.71 -0.23 -14.88
C GLU A 39 10.80 -0.10 -16.10
N GLN A 40 10.49 1.10 -16.62
CA GLN A 40 9.85 1.19 -17.93
C GLN A 40 10.80 0.57 -18.97
N PRO A 41 10.46 -0.57 -19.59
CA PRO A 41 11.29 -1.11 -20.64
C PRO A 41 11.42 -0.02 -21.72
N PRO A 42 12.63 0.16 -22.30
CA PRO A 42 12.78 1.11 -23.40
C PRO A 42 11.69 0.81 -24.42
N ALA A 43 10.99 1.86 -24.86
CA ALA A 43 9.97 1.76 -25.89
C ALA A 43 10.52 0.85 -27.01
N PRO A 44 9.72 -0.09 -27.54
CA PRO A 44 10.19 -1.00 -28.57
C PRO A 44 10.86 -0.17 -29.65
N SER A 45 12.16 -0.33 -29.83
CA SER A 45 12.88 0.35 -30.89
C SER A 45 12.20 -0.08 -32.17
N PHE A 46 11.59 0.88 -32.86
CA PHE A 46 10.98 0.67 -34.16
C PHE A 46 12.11 0.30 -35.11
N VAL A 47 12.38 -0.99 -35.22
CA VAL A 47 13.17 -1.53 -36.32
C VAL A 47 12.24 -1.39 -37.52
N PRO A 48 12.58 -0.58 -38.53
CA PRO A 48 11.81 -0.55 -39.75
C PRO A 48 11.75 -1.99 -40.25
N GLU A 49 10.56 -2.55 -40.35
CA GLU A 49 10.36 -3.85 -40.96
C GLU A 49 10.76 -3.66 -42.44
N ASP A 50 12.00 -4.04 -42.73
CA ASP A 50 12.55 -4.02 -44.06
C ASP A 50 11.73 -4.99 -44.90
N GLY A 51 11.01 -4.38 -45.85
CA GLY A 51 10.07 -5.08 -46.68
C GLY A 51 10.69 -6.30 -47.34
N ASN A 52 9.85 -7.31 -47.49
CA ASN A 52 9.91 -8.29 -48.56
C ASN A 52 11.10 -9.27 -48.53
N THR A 53 10.86 -10.44 -47.91
CA THR A 53 11.35 -11.70 -48.50
C THR A 53 10.20 -12.70 -48.60
N SER A 54 9.31 -12.44 -49.56
CA SER A 54 8.51 -13.49 -50.18
C SER A 54 9.46 -14.55 -50.73
N SER A 55 9.36 -15.75 -50.19
CA SER A 55 10.07 -16.91 -50.70
C SER A 55 9.43 -17.37 -52.01
N ARG A 56 10.21 -17.21 -53.09
CA ARG A 56 10.38 -18.16 -54.19
C ARG A 56 9.13 -18.46 -55.05
N GLY A 57 9.07 -17.79 -56.20
CA GLY A 57 8.26 -18.18 -57.36
C GLY A 57 8.89 -17.66 -58.65
N GLU A 58 9.57 -18.57 -59.36
CA GLU A 58 9.94 -18.62 -60.78
C GLU A 58 9.69 -17.40 -61.72
N ALA A 59 10.82 -16.91 -62.26
CA ALA A 59 11.10 -16.60 -63.67
C ALA A 59 9.98 -16.06 -64.59
N SER A 60 10.20 -14.87 -65.14
CA SER A 60 10.16 -14.62 -66.60
C SER A 60 10.82 -13.27 -66.91
N ASP A 61 11.51 -13.27 -68.04
CA ASP A 61 12.41 -12.27 -68.61
C ASP A 61 11.67 -11.41 -69.63
N ASP A 62 11.68 -10.08 -69.50
CA ASP A 62 11.44 -9.15 -70.60
C ASP A 62 11.83 -7.69 -70.30
N GLY A 63 12.71 -7.17 -71.15
CA GLY A 63 12.56 -5.81 -71.67
C GLY A 63 13.27 -4.69 -70.91
N GLY A 64 14.33 -4.16 -71.54
CA GLY A 64 15.07 -3.02 -71.03
C GLY A 64 14.24 -1.74 -70.88
N GLY A 65 14.47 -1.04 -69.77
CA GLY A 65 14.04 0.33 -69.53
C GLY A 65 15.05 1.01 -68.62
N SER A 66 15.77 2.01 -69.14
CA SER A 66 16.62 2.89 -68.35
C SER A 66 15.71 3.76 -67.48
N PHE A 67 15.58 3.42 -66.20
CA PHE A 67 14.82 4.20 -65.23
C PHE A 67 15.63 5.42 -64.79
N THR A 68 15.49 6.53 -65.51
CA THR A 68 15.96 7.85 -65.05
C THR A 68 14.80 8.55 -64.38
N VAL A 69 14.81 8.57 -63.04
CA VAL A 69 13.90 9.42 -62.24
C VAL A 69 14.17 10.86 -62.64
N THR A 70 13.14 11.57 -63.11
CA THR A 70 13.23 13.00 -63.41
C THR A 70 13.23 13.79 -62.11
N ASP A 71 13.97 14.90 -62.06
CA ASP A 71 14.06 15.75 -60.85
C ASP A 71 12.68 16.27 -60.38
N GLU A 72 11.69 16.30 -61.28
CA GLU A 72 10.30 16.63 -60.97
C GLU A 72 9.59 15.53 -60.16
N GLU A 73 9.83 14.25 -60.45
CA GLU A 73 9.26 13.10 -59.72
C GLU A 73 9.91 12.96 -58.33
N PHE A 74 11.20 13.30 -58.22
CA PHE A 74 11.89 13.39 -56.92
C PHE A 74 11.36 14.55 -56.07
N LEU A 75 11.10 15.72 -56.67
CA LEU A 75 10.55 16.88 -55.96
C LEU A 75 9.09 16.67 -55.54
N GLU A 76 8.28 15.97 -56.35
CA GLU A 76 6.91 15.59 -55.99
C GLU A 76 6.89 14.56 -54.85
N ALA A 77 7.81 13.59 -54.85
CA ALA A 77 7.99 12.67 -53.74
C ALA A 77 8.50 13.35 -52.46
N THR A 78 9.26 14.44 -52.60
CA THR A 78 9.76 15.21 -51.44
C THR A 78 8.69 16.16 -50.87
N GLN A 79 7.77 16.65 -51.70
CA GLN A 79 6.63 17.48 -51.26
C GLN A 79 5.45 16.70 -50.69
N ALA A 80 5.45 15.36 -50.84
CA ALA A 80 4.46 14.47 -50.23
C ALA A 80 4.85 13.99 -48.82
N VAL A 81 5.97 14.47 -48.25
CA VAL A 81 6.29 14.28 -46.84
C VAL A 81 5.59 15.40 -46.06
N PRO A 82 4.46 15.15 -45.38
CA PRO A 82 3.91 16.14 -44.46
C PRO A 82 4.98 16.41 -43.40
N ASP A 83 5.26 17.68 -43.15
CA ASP A 83 6.23 18.19 -42.18
C ASP A 83 6.15 17.40 -40.85
N SER A 84 6.97 16.35 -40.71
CA SER A 84 7.10 15.57 -39.47
C SER A 84 8.09 16.21 -38.50
N GLU A 85 8.47 17.48 -38.73
CA GLU A 85 9.29 18.30 -37.84
C GLU A 85 8.48 18.91 -36.69
N ALA A 86 7.56 18.14 -36.10
CA ALA A 86 6.89 18.44 -34.84
C ALA A 86 6.83 17.25 -33.88
N GLU A 87 7.64 16.20 -34.10
CA GLU A 87 7.87 15.13 -33.12
C GLU A 87 9.17 15.37 -32.34
N THR A 88 9.44 16.63 -32.02
CA THR A 88 10.46 17.02 -31.05
C THR A 88 9.93 16.78 -29.64
N ALA A 89 10.25 15.63 -29.07
CA ALA A 89 10.37 15.43 -27.61
C ALA A 89 9.21 15.96 -26.75
N ALA A 90 7.95 15.75 -27.19
CA ALA A 90 6.82 15.86 -26.29
C ALA A 90 6.83 14.61 -25.40
N MET A 91 7.23 14.78 -24.13
CA MET A 91 6.81 13.88 -23.06
C MET A 91 5.33 13.51 -23.31
N PRO A 92 4.92 12.24 -23.23
CA PRO A 92 3.53 11.90 -23.43
C PRO A 92 2.73 12.77 -22.47
N GLU A 93 1.94 13.70 -23.04
CA GLU A 93 1.01 14.51 -22.28
C GLU A 93 0.05 13.49 -21.67
N SER A 94 0.29 13.13 -20.41
CA SER A 94 -0.51 12.15 -19.71
C SER A 94 -1.94 12.69 -19.73
N ASP A 95 -2.81 12.07 -20.52
CA ASP A 95 -4.24 12.43 -20.59
C ASP A 95 -4.72 12.59 -19.14
N PRO A 96 -5.33 13.73 -18.76
CA PRO A 96 -5.74 13.99 -17.38
C PRO A 96 -6.58 12.84 -16.78
N LEU A 97 -7.30 12.09 -17.61
CA LEU A 97 -8.03 10.88 -17.18
C LEU A 97 -7.10 9.74 -16.77
N THR A 98 -6.01 9.52 -17.52
CA THR A 98 -4.99 8.51 -17.16
C THR A 98 -4.21 8.92 -15.92
N LEU A 99 -3.87 10.20 -15.76
CA LEU A 99 -3.21 10.69 -14.55
C LEU A 99 -4.11 10.53 -13.32
N ALA A 100 -5.40 10.86 -13.44
CA ALA A 100 -6.37 10.69 -12.37
C ALA A 100 -6.57 9.22 -11.97
N ALA A 101 -6.63 8.31 -12.96
CA ALA A 101 -6.76 6.87 -12.70
C ALA A 101 -5.54 6.30 -11.95
N ASN A 102 -4.33 6.64 -12.41
CA ASN A 102 -3.09 6.24 -11.73
C ASN A 102 -3.03 6.80 -10.30
N LEU A 103 -3.46 8.05 -10.10
CA LEU A 103 -3.48 8.66 -8.78
C LEU A 103 -4.47 7.97 -7.83
N ASN A 104 -5.66 7.60 -8.30
CA ASN A 104 -6.64 6.89 -7.47
C ASN A 104 -6.11 5.54 -6.98
N GLU A 105 -5.43 4.79 -7.86
CA GLU A 105 -4.79 3.52 -7.51
C GLU A 105 -3.71 3.71 -6.43
N ILE A 106 -2.79 4.65 -6.63
CA ILE A 106 -1.73 4.98 -5.66
C ILE A 106 -2.32 5.38 -4.31
N LEU A 107 -3.31 6.27 -4.30
CA LEU A 107 -3.95 6.71 -3.07
C LEU A 107 -4.70 5.57 -2.37
N THR A 108 -5.31 4.66 -3.11
CA THR A 108 -6.01 3.50 -2.56
C THR A 108 -5.02 2.59 -1.83
N ASP A 109 -3.87 2.32 -2.43
CA ASP A 109 -2.82 1.49 -1.84
C ASP A 109 -2.20 2.14 -0.60
N ASP A 110 -1.85 3.43 -0.69
CA ASP A 110 -1.24 4.18 0.41
C ASP A 110 -2.18 4.28 1.63
N THR A 111 -3.47 4.47 1.38
CA THR A 111 -4.47 4.61 2.44
C THR A 111 -4.79 3.28 3.10
N GLY A 112 -4.80 2.19 2.32
CA GLY A 112 -4.87 0.82 2.83
C GLY A 112 -3.66 0.46 3.70
N ALA A 113 -2.45 0.77 3.22
CA ALA A 113 -1.21 0.58 3.97
C ALA A 113 -1.22 1.36 5.29
N SER A 114 -1.57 2.65 5.23
CA SER A 114 -1.67 3.53 6.40
C SER A 114 -2.65 2.99 7.44
N ALA A 115 -3.83 2.54 7.01
CA ALA A 115 -4.83 1.94 7.88
C ALA A 115 -4.30 0.72 8.65
N ILE A 116 -3.58 -0.17 7.97
CA ILE A 116 -2.97 -1.36 8.57
C ILE A 116 -1.88 -0.98 9.57
N TRP A 117 -1.05 0.02 9.27
CA TRP A 117 -0.06 0.52 10.21
C TRP A 117 -0.69 1.04 11.50
N PHE A 118 -1.71 1.89 11.41
CA PHE A 118 -2.42 2.37 12.59
C PHE A 118 -3.08 1.23 13.38
N PHE A 119 -3.61 0.22 12.70
CA PHE A 119 -4.16 -0.98 13.34
C PHE A 119 -3.09 -1.76 14.12
N ILE A 120 -1.95 -2.07 13.49
CA ILE A 120 -0.83 -2.79 14.09
C ILE A 120 -0.31 -2.04 15.32
N ILE A 121 -0.04 -0.73 15.16
CA ILE A 121 0.43 0.13 16.26
C ILE A 121 -0.58 0.08 17.42
N THR A 122 -1.88 0.26 17.14
CA THR A 122 -2.94 0.26 18.16
C THR A 122 -2.98 -1.04 18.96
N LEU A 123 -2.80 -2.18 18.31
CA LEU A 123 -2.76 -3.48 18.98
C LEU A 123 -1.46 -3.71 19.75
N CYS A 124 -0.31 -3.27 19.24
CA CYS A 124 0.99 -3.39 19.89
C CYS A 124 1.08 -2.65 21.23
N LEU A 125 0.31 -1.57 21.44
CA LEU A 125 0.32 -0.81 22.70
C LEU A 125 -0.11 -1.65 23.92
N THR A 126 -1.04 -2.57 23.73
CA THR A 126 -1.58 -3.39 24.83
C THR A 126 -0.55 -4.37 25.41
N PRO A 127 0.12 -5.24 24.62
CA PRO A 127 1.20 -6.09 25.12
C PRO A 127 2.41 -5.27 25.60
N LEU A 128 2.74 -4.17 24.92
CA LEU A 128 3.89 -3.35 25.30
C LEU A 128 3.74 -2.73 26.69
N ARG A 129 2.53 -2.28 27.06
CA ARG A 129 2.24 -1.78 28.42
C ARG A 129 2.40 -2.85 29.51
N ARG A 130 2.21 -4.13 29.18
CA ARG A 130 2.39 -5.23 30.12
C ARG A 130 3.86 -5.60 30.31
N LEU A 131 4.65 -5.53 29.25
CA LEU A 131 6.09 -5.79 29.26
C LEU A 131 6.88 -4.67 29.94
N PHE A 132 6.51 -3.41 29.68
CA PHE A 132 7.19 -2.23 30.20
C PHE A 132 6.28 -1.37 31.08
N PRO A 133 5.82 -1.89 32.23
CA PRO A 133 4.84 -1.18 33.08
C PRO A 133 5.37 0.13 33.69
N ARG A 134 6.71 0.28 33.79
CA ARG A 134 7.37 1.47 34.35
C ARG A 134 7.74 2.53 33.30
N SER A 135 7.54 2.24 32.01
CA SER A 135 7.87 3.20 30.94
C SER A 135 6.78 4.27 30.86
N MET A 136 7.17 5.52 31.14
CA MET A 136 6.27 6.68 31.06
C MET A 136 5.72 6.86 29.63
N ILE A 137 6.57 6.61 28.63
CA ILE A 137 6.27 6.78 27.20
C ILE A 137 5.15 5.82 26.77
N VAL A 138 5.27 4.54 27.14
CA VAL A 138 4.27 3.52 26.79
C VAL A 138 2.93 3.80 27.50
N SER A 139 2.99 4.31 28.74
CA SER A 139 1.78 4.70 29.47
C SER A 139 1.08 5.91 28.83
N ALA A 140 1.84 6.91 28.38
CA ALA A 140 1.32 8.07 27.66
C ALA A 140 0.69 7.66 26.34
N LEU A 141 1.39 6.84 25.53
CA LEU A 141 0.88 6.40 24.23
C LEU A 141 -0.38 5.55 24.36
N ASN A 142 -0.46 4.68 25.38
CA ASN A 142 -1.67 3.91 25.66
C ASN A 142 -2.87 4.79 26.08
N ARG A 143 -2.66 6.01 26.58
CA ARG A 143 -3.76 6.96 26.84
C ARG A 143 -4.41 7.43 25.53
N HIS A 144 -3.62 7.55 24.46
CA HIS A 144 -4.08 7.95 23.13
C HIS A 144 -4.47 6.78 22.23
N ARG A 145 -4.55 5.56 22.77
CA ARG A 145 -4.95 4.34 22.03
C ARG A 145 -6.28 4.51 21.29
N ARG A 146 -7.25 5.23 21.88
CA ARG A 146 -8.55 5.47 21.26
C ARG A 146 -8.45 6.36 20.01
N LEU A 147 -7.55 7.34 20.02
CA LEU A 147 -7.32 8.22 18.87
C LEU A 147 -6.65 7.45 17.73
N LEU A 148 -5.68 6.58 18.03
CA LEU A 148 -5.03 5.74 17.02
C LEU A 148 -6.00 4.76 16.35
N GLY A 149 -6.91 4.16 17.14
CA GLY A 149 -7.98 3.33 16.57
C GLY A 149 -8.95 4.12 15.69
N LEU A 150 -9.25 5.37 16.06
CA LEU A 150 -10.11 6.25 15.24
C LEU A 150 -9.38 6.73 13.98
N ALA A 151 -8.07 6.99 14.05
CA ALA A 151 -7.24 7.30 12.89
C ALA A 151 -7.23 6.12 11.90
N CYS A 152 -7.03 4.88 12.39
CA CYS A 152 -7.17 3.68 11.58
C CYS A 152 -8.52 3.66 10.85
N PHE A 153 -9.63 3.86 11.57
CA PHE A 153 -10.96 3.89 10.95
C PHE A 153 -11.11 5.02 9.90
N PHE A 154 -10.54 6.20 10.16
CA PHE A 154 -10.55 7.30 9.19
C PHE A 154 -9.84 6.92 7.88
N TYR A 155 -8.65 6.31 7.95
CA TYR A 155 -7.93 5.85 6.76
C TYR A 155 -8.67 4.71 6.05
N VAL A 156 -9.34 3.81 6.78
CA VAL A 156 -10.18 2.77 6.17
C VAL A 156 -11.37 3.40 5.44
N CYS A 157 -12.02 4.42 6.01
CA CYS A 157 -13.08 5.14 5.29
C CYS A 157 -12.55 5.75 3.99
N LEU A 158 -11.34 6.32 4.00
CA LEU A 158 -10.72 6.91 2.82
C LEU A 158 -10.42 5.84 1.75
N HIS A 159 -9.81 4.74 2.16
CA HIS A 159 -9.57 3.57 1.30
C HIS A 159 -10.87 3.04 0.68
N PHE A 160 -11.95 2.94 1.48
CA PHE A 160 -13.25 2.50 1.00
C PHE A 160 -13.85 3.52 0.01
N THR A 161 -13.78 4.83 0.30
CA THR A 161 -14.30 5.84 -0.63
C THR A 161 -13.59 5.83 -1.97
N LEU A 162 -12.26 5.62 -2.00
CA LEU A 162 -11.49 5.51 -3.24
C LEU A 162 -11.82 4.22 -4.01
N TYR A 163 -12.04 3.11 -3.30
CA TYR A 163 -12.48 1.85 -3.93
C TYR A 163 -13.86 1.96 -4.60
N PHE A 164 -14.77 2.78 -4.07
CA PHE A 164 -16.11 3.01 -4.63
C PHE A 164 -16.19 4.20 -5.59
N ASP A 165 -15.06 4.77 -6.03
CA ASP A 165 -15.07 5.89 -6.99
C ASP A 165 -15.76 5.50 -8.31
N ASP A 166 -15.55 4.26 -8.77
CA ASP A 166 -16.24 3.65 -9.92
C ASP A 166 -17.70 3.23 -9.63
N GLY A 167 -18.20 3.49 -8.42
CA GLY A 167 -19.53 3.13 -7.95
C GLY A 167 -19.72 1.67 -7.50
N LEU A 168 -20.98 1.28 -7.26
CA LEU A 168 -21.33 -0.06 -6.76
C LEU A 168 -21.17 -1.19 -7.80
N GLN A 169 -20.98 -0.86 -9.07
CA GLN A 169 -20.82 -1.87 -10.13
C GLN A 169 -19.56 -2.71 -9.92
N ARG A 170 -18.46 -2.09 -9.47
CA ARG A 170 -17.20 -2.79 -9.16
C ARG A 170 -17.41 -3.88 -8.11
N LEU A 171 -18.08 -3.55 -7.01
CA LEU A 171 -18.41 -4.51 -5.95
C LEU A 171 -19.31 -5.66 -6.45
N GLY A 172 -20.27 -5.36 -7.34
CA GLY A 172 -21.15 -6.37 -7.91
C GLY A 172 -20.41 -7.38 -8.80
N ASN A 173 -19.51 -6.89 -9.64
CA ASN A 173 -18.70 -7.72 -10.54
C ASN A 173 -17.68 -8.57 -9.77
N GLU A 174 -17.11 -8.02 -8.71
CA GLU A 174 -16.02 -8.64 -7.96
C GLU A 174 -16.49 -9.36 -6.67
N TRP A 175 -17.80 -9.47 -6.44
CA TRP A 175 -18.37 -10.01 -5.19
C TRP A 175 -17.87 -11.42 -4.83
N ASN A 176 -17.59 -12.25 -5.84
CA ASN A 176 -17.13 -13.62 -5.65
C ASN A 176 -15.66 -13.72 -5.21
N ILE A 177 -14.93 -12.60 -5.20
CA ILE A 177 -13.52 -12.56 -4.81
C ILE A 177 -13.43 -12.42 -3.29
N LEU A 178 -12.94 -13.47 -2.62
CA LEU A 178 -12.82 -13.52 -1.15
C LEU A 178 -12.02 -12.34 -0.57
N TYR A 179 -11.00 -11.86 -1.28
CA TYR A 179 -10.20 -10.70 -0.88
C TYR A 179 -11.07 -9.46 -0.61
N ILE A 180 -12.06 -9.17 -1.47
CA ILE A 180 -12.93 -8.01 -1.33
C ILE A 180 -13.93 -8.20 -0.19
N GLN A 181 -14.46 -9.42 -0.05
CA GLN A 181 -15.34 -9.78 1.07
C GLN A 181 -14.63 -9.59 2.41
N THR A 182 -13.34 -9.96 2.51
CA THR A 182 -12.57 -9.75 3.74
C THR A 182 -12.35 -8.27 4.06
N GLY A 183 -12.16 -7.42 3.05
CA GLY A 183 -12.09 -5.96 3.21
C GLY A 183 -13.40 -5.40 3.76
N LEU A 184 -14.54 -5.79 3.17
CA LEU A 184 -15.87 -5.38 3.63
C LEU A 184 -16.17 -5.87 5.06
N ALA A 185 -15.81 -7.12 5.37
CA ALA A 185 -15.97 -7.68 6.71
C ALA A 185 -15.11 -6.93 7.75
N ALA A 186 -13.86 -6.59 7.39
CA ALA A 186 -12.99 -5.78 8.24
C ALA A 186 -13.58 -4.38 8.48
N PHE A 187 -14.08 -3.74 7.43
CA PHE A 187 -14.75 -2.44 7.52
C PHE A 187 -15.96 -2.49 8.44
N ALA A 188 -16.85 -3.49 8.31
CA ALA A 188 -18.04 -3.63 9.15
C ALA A 188 -17.69 -3.78 10.64
N VAL A 189 -16.67 -4.59 10.96
CA VAL A 189 -16.19 -4.76 12.34
C VAL A 189 -15.56 -3.46 12.86
N LEU A 190 -14.70 -2.79 12.09
CA LEU A 190 -14.08 -1.52 12.47
C LEU A 190 -15.14 -0.42 12.66
N PHE A 191 -16.13 -0.33 11.78
CA PHE A 191 -17.24 0.60 11.87
C PHE A 191 -18.00 0.41 13.19
N LEU A 192 -18.35 -0.84 13.53
CA LEU A 192 -19.04 -1.14 14.78
C LEU A 192 -18.19 -0.75 16.01
N LEU A 193 -16.88 -0.99 15.97
CA LEU A 193 -15.96 -0.61 17.05
C LEU A 193 -15.83 0.92 17.17
N SER A 194 -15.78 1.63 16.05
CA SER A 194 -15.67 3.10 16.01
C SER A 194 -16.92 3.78 16.54
N VAL A 195 -18.11 3.33 16.13
CA VAL A 195 -19.40 3.84 16.64
C VAL A 195 -19.51 3.60 18.15
N THR A 196 -19.04 2.44 18.62
CA THR A 196 -19.07 2.08 20.05
C THR A 196 -17.87 2.61 20.85
N SER A 197 -17.00 3.42 20.23
CA SER A 197 -15.86 4.06 20.87
C SER A 197 -16.28 5.19 21.82
N ASN A 198 -17.51 5.72 21.71
CA ASN A 198 -17.95 6.88 22.51
C ASN A 198 -18.14 6.56 24.02
N ASN A 199 -17.85 7.55 24.89
CA ASN A 199 -18.06 7.46 26.33
C ASN A 199 -19.53 7.18 26.68
N TRP A 200 -20.46 7.66 25.84
CA TRP A 200 -21.88 7.34 25.96
C TRP A 200 -22.17 5.85 25.75
N ALA A 201 -21.56 5.24 24.73
CA ALA A 201 -21.72 3.81 24.45
C ALA A 201 -21.16 2.94 25.58
N VAL A 202 -20.01 3.31 26.15
CA VAL A 202 -19.43 2.63 27.32
C VAL A 202 -20.37 2.67 28.52
N ARG A 203 -20.99 3.83 28.79
CA ARG A 203 -21.96 4.00 29.88
C ARG A 203 -23.26 3.23 29.64
N LYS A 204 -23.76 3.20 28.40
CA LYS A 204 -25.03 2.55 28.04
C LYS A 204 -24.95 1.02 27.97
N LEU A 205 -23.87 0.46 27.41
CA LEU A 205 -23.70 -0.99 27.25
C LEU A 205 -23.19 -1.67 28.54
N GLY A 206 -22.55 -0.91 29.42
CA GLY A 206 -21.83 -1.42 30.57
C GLY A 206 -20.45 -1.97 30.18
N GLY A 207 -19.47 -1.78 31.07
CA GLY A 207 -18.06 -2.07 30.78
C GLY A 207 -17.76 -3.53 30.41
N GLY A 208 -18.55 -4.50 30.86
CA GLY A 208 -18.39 -5.92 30.52
C GLY A 208 -18.74 -6.24 29.07
N ARG A 209 -19.93 -5.85 28.61
CA ARG A 209 -20.39 -6.06 27.22
C ARG A 209 -19.55 -5.25 26.25
N TRP A 210 -19.20 -4.01 26.60
CA TRP A 210 -18.30 -3.17 25.80
C TRP A 210 -16.93 -3.82 25.57
N LYS A 211 -16.32 -4.41 26.61
CA LYS A 211 -15.06 -5.16 26.48
C LYS A 211 -15.19 -6.39 25.59
N THR A 212 -16.35 -7.05 25.59
CA THR A 212 -16.60 -8.24 24.76
C THR A 212 -16.73 -7.83 23.30
N LEU A 213 -17.46 -6.77 23.00
CA LEU A 213 -17.56 -6.21 21.65
C LEU A 213 -16.18 -5.75 21.13
N HIS A 214 -15.42 -5.03 21.95
CA HIS A 214 -14.07 -4.59 21.57
C HIS A 214 -13.06 -5.74 21.47
N ARG A 215 -13.43 -6.97 21.84
CA ARG A 215 -12.61 -8.17 21.58
C ARG A 215 -12.67 -8.60 20.12
N LEU A 216 -13.68 -8.16 19.36
CA LEU A 216 -13.75 -8.42 17.92
C LEU A 216 -12.56 -7.82 17.15
N VAL A 217 -11.84 -6.84 17.74
CA VAL A 217 -10.58 -6.33 17.17
C VAL A 217 -9.53 -7.42 16.93
N TYR A 218 -9.57 -8.52 17.68
CA TYR A 218 -8.63 -9.63 17.47
C TYR A 218 -9.02 -10.48 16.25
N LEU A 219 -10.29 -10.50 15.84
CA LEU A 219 -10.72 -11.15 14.59
C LEU A 219 -10.18 -10.41 13.36
N LEU A 220 -9.95 -9.10 13.47
CA LEU A 220 -9.37 -8.30 12.38
C LEU A 220 -7.92 -8.70 12.05
N ILE A 221 -7.18 -9.33 12.97
CA ILE A 221 -5.79 -9.74 12.73
C ILE A 221 -5.70 -10.70 11.54
N PRO A 222 -6.35 -11.89 11.56
CA PRO A 222 -6.30 -12.79 10.42
C PRO A 222 -7.01 -12.24 9.18
N ILE A 223 -8.09 -11.45 9.35
CA ILE A 223 -8.83 -10.87 8.22
C ILE A 223 -7.95 -9.88 7.45
N LEU A 224 -7.28 -8.95 8.14
CA LEU A 224 -6.40 -7.96 7.51
C LEU A 224 -5.12 -8.58 6.97
N PHE A 225 -4.59 -9.61 7.64
CA PHE A 225 -3.45 -10.38 7.14
C PHE A 225 -3.79 -11.05 5.80
N TYR A 226 -4.94 -11.72 5.72
CA TYR A 226 -5.42 -12.32 4.48
C TYR A 226 -5.69 -11.26 3.41
N HIS A 227 -6.40 -10.19 3.77
CA HIS A 227 -6.72 -9.10 2.85
C HIS A 227 -5.45 -8.54 2.21
N LYS A 228 -4.47 -8.06 3.01
CA LYS A 228 -3.23 -7.52 2.44
C LYS A 228 -2.43 -8.57 1.66
N GLY A 229 -2.34 -9.80 2.16
CA GLY A 229 -1.56 -10.86 1.54
C GLY A 229 -2.08 -11.30 0.16
N TRP A 230 -3.38 -11.16 -0.09
CA TRP A 230 -4.02 -11.53 -1.36
C TRP A 230 -4.32 -10.35 -2.28
N ALA A 231 -4.04 -9.11 -1.86
CA ALA A 231 -4.34 -7.91 -2.63
C ALA A 231 -3.67 -7.92 -4.02
N GLY A 232 -2.37 -8.23 -4.11
CA GLY A 232 -1.66 -8.34 -5.38
C GLY A 232 -1.54 -9.80 -5.85
N LYS A 233 -2.67 -10.52 -5.84
CA LYS A 233 -2.87 -11.82 -6.50
C LYS A 233 -2.09 -13.00 -5.90
N GLY A 234 -1.58 -12.87 -4.67
CA GLY A 234 -0.95 -13.97 -3.93
C GLY A 234 0.51 -14.23 -4.28
N ASN A 235 1.23 -13.20 -4.76
CA ASN A 235 2.67 -13.28 -4.95
C ASN A 235 3.39 -13.60 -3.63
N GLU A 236 4.38 -14.50 -3.68
CA GLU A 236 5.16 -14.89 -2.49
C GLU A 236 5.84 -13.69 -1.81
N SER A 237 6.31 -12.71 -2.60
CA SER A 237 6.92 -11.48 -2.10
C SER A 237 5.96 -10.64 -1.24
N GLN A 238 4.70 -10.51 -1.64
CA GLN A 238 3.69 -9.76 -0.87
C GLN A 238 3.27 -10.48 0.40
N LEU A 239 3.19 -11.81 0.38
CA LEU A 239 2.95 -12.59 1.59
C LEU A 239 4.10 -12.40 2.59
N LEU A 240 5.35 -12.38 2.13
CA LEU A 240 6.52 -12.10 2.96
C LEU A 240 6.50 -10.67 3.51
N GLU A 241 6.17 -9.67 2.69
CA GLU A 241 6.04 -8.28 3.14
C GLU A 241 4.94 -8.15 4.21
N THR A 242 3.79 -8.77 3.98
CA THR A 242 2.68 -8.80 4.94
C THR A 242 3.11 -9.49 6.25
N LEU A 243 3.85 -10.59 6.16
CA LEU A 243 4.37 -11.28 7.33
C LEU A 243 5.40 -10.43 8.09
N LEU A 244 6.24 -9.66 7.40
CA LEU A 244 7.16 -8.70 8.01
C LEU A 244 6.42 -7.60 8.76
N TRP A 245 5.34 -7.06 8.19
CA TRP A 245 4.54 -6.02 8.85
C TRP A 245 3.86 -6.54 10.12
N PHE A 246 3.29 -7.74 10.07
CA PHE A 246 2.60 -8.35 11.20
C PHE A 246 3.53 -9.04 12.21
N SER A 247 4.79 -9.31 11.86
CA SER A 247 5.77 -10.01 12.71
C SER A 247 5.93 -9.36 14.10
N PRO A 248 6.16 -8.04 14.24
CA PRO A 248 6.27 -7.40 15.56
C PRO A 248 5.01 -7.58 16.41
N LEU A 249 3.83 -7.55 15.78
CA LEU A 249 2.55 -7.79 16.45
C LEU A 249 2.46 -9.23 16.95
N PHE A 250 2.75 -10.23 16.11
CA PHE A 250 2.71 -11.63 16.48
C PHE A 250 3.67 -11.95 17.63
N VAL A 251 4.92 -11.47 17.55
CA VAL A 251 5.92 -11.65 18.61
C VAL A 251 5.42 -11.08 19.94
N LEU A 252 4.84 -9.87 19.93
CA LEU A 252 4.32 -9.25 21.13
C LEU A 252 3.09 -9.96 21.71
N GLN A 253 2.19 -10.48 20.87
CA GLN A 253 1.03 -11.24 21.35
C GLN A 253 1.45 -12.59 21.93
N VAL A 254 2.38 -13.30 21.29
CA VAL A 254 2.96 -14.55 21.83
C VAL A 254 3.65 -14.28 23.17
N ALA A 255 4.51 -13.25 23.25
CA ALA A 255 5.17 -12.87 24.50
C ALA A 255 4.16 -12.59 25.62
N ARG A 256 3.07 -11.87 25.31
CA ARG A 256 1.99 -11.59 26.28
C ARG A 256 1.32 -12.87 26.78
N VAL A 257 0.98 -13.79 25.87
CA VAL A 257 0.32 -15.07 26.21
C VAL A 257 1.27 -15.95 27.03
N SER A 258 2.54 -16.06 26.62
CA SER A 258 3.56 -16.81 27.36
C SER A 258 3.78 -16.27 28.78
N LEU A 259 3.79 -14.95 28.98
CA LEU A 259 3.89 -14.35 30.31
C LEU A 259 2.64 -14.57 31.17
N TYR A 260 1.46 -14.68 30.55
CA TYR A 260 0.24 -15.06 31.25
C TYR A 260 0.33 -16.50 31.77
N PHE A 261 0.74 -17.44 30.91
CA PHE A 261 0.91 -18.84 31.30
C PHE A 261 2.00 -19.05 32.35
N ARG A 262 3.15 -18.36 32.24
CA ARG A 262 4.23 -18.45 33.25
C ARG A 262 3.75 -18.01 34.64
N LYS A 263 2.97 -16.93 34.73
CA LYS A 263 2.42 -16.45 36.01
C LYS A 263 1.31 -17.35 36.55
N ALA A 264 0.48 -17.93 35.68
CA ALA A 264 -0.56 -18.88 36.07
C ALA A 264 0.06 -20.18 36.62
N CYS A 265 1.08 -20.71 35.93
CA CYS A 265 1.83 -21.89 36.37
C CYS A 265 2.51 -21.64 37.73
N PHE A 266 3.19 -20.50 37.90
CA PHE A 266 3.83 -20.15 39.18
C PHE A 266 2.84 -20.03 40.35
N ARG A 267 1.59 -19.62 40.10
CA ARG A 267 0.54 -19.51 41.13
C ARG A 267 -0.08 -20.87 41.51
N LEU A 268 0.10 -21.90 40.69
CA LEU A 268 -0.38 -23.26 40.98
C LEU A 268 0.66 -24.08 41.75
N ILE A 269 1.94 -23.70 41.67
CA ILE A 269 3.06 -24.39 42.31
C ILE A 269 3.30 -23.88 43.75
N ASN A 270 2.83 -22.67 44.07
CA ASN A 270 3.12 -21.94 45.31
C ASN A 270 1.82 -21.65 46.07
#